data_AF-A0A5C1QQG7-F1
#
_entry.id   AF-A0A5C1QQG7-F1
#
_cell.length_a   1.000
_cell.length_b   1.000
_cell.length_c   1.000
_cell.angle_alpha   90.00
_cell.angle_beta   90.00
_cell.angle_gamma   90.00
#
_symmetry.space_group_name_H-M   'P 1'
#
loop_
_entity.id
_entity.type
_entity.pdbx_description
1 polymer ?
#
loop_
_entity_poly.entity_id
_entity_poly.type
_entity_poly.pdbx_seq_one_letter_code
_entity_poly.pdbx_strand_id
1 'polypeptide(L)' 'MDFITYLVYKDYIPFQVGLNLLRSCIAEEHMNQVTEELILRNILSEAQLFRYLQQWETDEPGISE' A
#
# COMPACT_ATOMS: atom_id res chain seq x y z
N MET A 1 0.79 -8.77 -6.84
CA MET A 1 0.75 -8.73 -5.36
C MET A 1 0.23 -7.37 -4.98
N ASP A 2 -0.85 -7.23 -4.22
CA ASP A 2 -1.41 -5.90 -3.93
C ASP A 2 -0.43 -5.01 -3.13
N PHE A 3 -0.61 -3.69 -3.23
CA PHE A 3 0.31 -2.72 -2.65
C PHE A 3 0.44 -2.84 -1.13
N ILE A 4 -0.63 -3.15 -0.41
CA ILE A 4 -0.55 -3.31 1.06
C ILE A 4 0.25 -4.54 1.43
N THR A 5 0.00 -5.65 0.75
CA THR A 5 0.80 -6.86 0.93
C THR A 5 2.27 -6.58 0.61
N TYR A 6 2.55 -5.76 -0.42
CA TYR A 6 3.92 -5.34 -0.77
C TYR A 6 4.59 -4.55 0.36
N LEU A 7 3.89 -3.55 0.92
CA LEU A 7 4.40 -2.73 2.02
C LEU A 7 4.74 -3.59 3.26
N VAL A 8 3.92 -4.59 3.56
CA VAL A 8 4.15 -5.52 4.67
C VAL A 8 5.35 -6.43 4.39
N TYR A 9 5.44 -6.99 3.19
CA TYR A 9 6.51 -7.92 2.82
C TYR A 9 7.89 -7.26 2.80
N LYS A 10 7.96 -5.97 2.44
CA LYS A 10 9.20 -5.18 2.44
C LYS A 10 9.50 -4.52 3.79
N ASP A 11 8.74 -4.85 4.84
CA ASP A 11 8.84 -4.26 6.18
C ASP A 11 8.69 -2.72 6.21
N TYR A 12 8.02 -2.12 5.22
CA TYR A 12 7.74 -0.68 5.21
C TYR A 12 6.66 -0.28 6.21
N ILE A 13 5.75 -1.21 6.51
CA ILE A 13 4.76 -1.08 7.58
C ILE A 13 4.65 -2.39 8.37
N PRO A 14 4.30 -2.35 9.67
CA PRO A 14 4.09 -3.55 10.45
C PRO A 14 2.92 -4.40 9.95
N PHE A 15 3.03 -5.73 10.08
CA PHE A 15 2.00 -6.69 9.67
C PHE A 15 0.60 -6.36 10.23
N GLN A 16 0.49 -6.00 11.51
CA GLN A 16 -0.77 -5.62 12.15
C GLN A 16 -1.40 -4.37 11.52
N VAL A 17 -0.58 -3.43 11.05
CA VAL A 17 -1.06 -2.24 10.32
C VAL A 17 -1.60 -2.66 8.96
N GLY A 18 -0.86 -3.51 8.23
CA GLY A 18 -1.31 -4.08 6.96
C GLY A 18 -2.63 -4.86 7.08
N LEU A 19 -2.78 -5.70 8.11
CA LEU A 19 -4.04 -6.42 8.38
C LEU A 19 -5.21 -5.47 8.64
N ASN A 20 -5.01 -4.40 9.39
CA ASN A 20 -6.06 -3.42 9.66
C ASN A 20 -6.47 -2.68 8.38
N LEU A 21 -5.50 -2.31 7.55
CA LEU A 21 -5.76 -1.70 6.25
C LEU A 21 -6.53 -2.65 5.35
N LEU A 22 -6.05 -3.88 5.15
CA LEU A 22 -6.76 -4.89 4.34
C LEU A 22 -8.20 -5.11 4.82
N ARG A 23 -8.44 -5.17 6.14
CA ARG A 23 -9.80 -5.27 6.68
C ARG A 23 -10.68 -4.06 6.36
N SER A 24 -10.11 -2.86 6.32
CA SER A 24 -10.80 -1.64 5.89
C SER A 24 -11.05 -1.63 4.38
N CYS A 25 -10.10 -2.13 3.57
CA CYS A 25 -10.20 -2.17 2.10
C CYS A 25 -11.13 -3.28 1.59
N ILE A 26 -11.27 -4.40 2.31
CA ILE A 26 -12.20 -5.49 1.96
C ILE A 26 -13.67 -5.02 2.03
N ALA A 27 -13.94 -3.88 2.69
CA ALA A 27 -15.27 -3.29 2.75
C ALA A 27 -15.60 -2.36 1.56
N GLU A 28 -14.61 -1.79 0.88
CA GLU A 28 -14.81 -0.81 -0.21
C GLU A 28 -13.72 -0.98 -1.28
N GLU A 29 -14.12 -1.38 -2.50
CA GLU A 29 -13.27 -1.89 -3.60
C GLU A 29 -12.26 -0.90 -4.23
N HIS A 30 -11.68 0.08 -3.51
CA HIS A 30 -10.85 1.10 -4.16
C HIS A 30 -9.48 1.30 -3.51
N MET A 31 -8.42 0.95 -4.26
CA MET A 31 -7.01 1.25 -3.97
C MET A 31 -6.75 2.72 -3.58
N ASN A 32 -7.51 3.66 -4.16
CA ASN A 32 -7.39 5.09 -3.85
C ASN A 32 -7.71 5.42 -2.37
N GLN A 33 -8.69 4.74 -1.78
CA GLN A 33 -9.03 4.94 -0.36
C GLN A 33 -7.94 4.42 0.56
N VAL A 34 -7.20 3.40 0.12
CA VAL A 34 -6.09 2.81 0.86
C VAL A 34 -4.92 3.77 0.95
N THR A 35 -4.58 4.40 -0.18
CA THR A 35 -3.54 5.43 -0.25
C THR A 35 -3.90 6.66 0.58
N GLU A 36 -5.16 7.08 0.58
CA GLU A 36 -5.65 8.18 1.41
C GLU A 36 -5.58 7.84 2.90
N GLU A 37 -6.03 6.66 3.32
CA GLU A 37 -5.98 6.21 4.72
C GLU A 37 -4.54 6.11 5.25
N LEU A 38 -3.59 5.69 4.41
CA LEU A 38 -2.16 5.64 4.78
C LEU A 38 -1.61 7.03 5.14
N ILE A 39 -2.02 8.07 4.40
CA ILE A 39 -1.62 9.46 4.66
C ILE A 39 -2.41 10.03 5.84
N LEU A 40 -3.74 9.89 5.84
CA LEU A 40 -4.62 10.45 6.88
C LEU A 40 -4.28 9.93 8.28
N ARG A 41 -3.90 8.65 8.39
CA ARG A 41 -3.48 8.04 9.67
C ARG A 41 -2.03 8.28 10.02
N ASN A 42 -1.28 9.08 9.25
CA ASN A 42 0.15 9.31 9.40
C ASN A 42 0.98 8.01 9.44
N ILE A 43 0.54 6.98 8.72
CA ILE A 43 1.27 5.70 8.62
C ILE A 43 2.47 5.89 7.70
N LEU A 44 2.27 6.57 6.57
CA LEU A 44 3.31 6.99 5.65
C LEU A 44 3.13 8.48 5.34
N SER A 45 4.23 9.20 5.18
CA SER A 45 4.18 10.51 4.53
C SER A 45 3.87 10.33 3.05
N GLU A 46 3.26 11.35 2.44
CA GLU A 46 2.96 11.38 1.01
C GLU A 46 4.20 11.07 0.15
N ALA A 47 5.35 11.64 0.49
CA ALA A 47 6.61 11.38 -0.21
C ALA A 47 7.07 9.91 -0.09
N GLN A 48 6.88 9.26 1.07
CA GLN A 48 7.19 7.84 1.25
C GLN A 48 6.25 6.96 0.43
N LEU A 49 4.95 7.28 0.45
CA LEU A 49 3.94 6.58 -0.31
C LEU A 49 4.29 6.56 -1.81
N PHE A 50 4.52 7.73 -2.41
CA PHE A 50 4.85 7.83 -3.84
C PHE A 50 6.10 7.05 -4.22
N ARG A 51 7.16 7.15 -3.40
CA ARG A 51 8.39 6.40 -3.65
C ARG A 51 8.14 4.88 -3.62
N TYR A 52 7.38 4.39 -2.65
CA TYR A 52 7.08 2.96 -2.54
C TYR A 52 6.13 2.48 -3.62
N LEU A 53 5.20 3.32 -4.06
CA LEU A 53 4.29 3.03 -5.17
C LEU A 53 5.08 2.85 -6.48
N GLN A 54 5.99 3.77 -6.79
CA GLN A 54 6.89 3.67 -7.94
C GLN A 54 7.80 2.43 -7.86
N GLN A 55 8.29 2.10 -6.66
CA GLN A 55 9.09 0.89 -6.45
C GLN A 55 8.26 -0.39 -6.65
N TRP A 56 7.02 -0.41 -6.17
CA TRP A 56 6.13 -1.56 -6.35
C TRP A 56 5.81 -1.79 -7.84
N GLU A 57 5.50 -0.73 -8.59
CA GLU A 57 5.25 -0.80 -10.03
C GLU A 57 6.47 -1.28 -10.84
N THR A 58 7.69 -1.04 -10.34
CA THR A 58 8.93 -1.45 -11.00
C THR A 58 9.43 -2.84 -10.56
N ASP A 59 9.14 -3.22 -9.31
CA ASP A 59 9.45 -4.53 -8.73
C ASP A 59 8.48 -5.63 -9.20
N GLU A 60 7.32 -5.28 -9.76
CA GLU A 60 6.43 -6.23 -10.47
C GLU A 60 6.79 -6.31 -11.96
N PRO A 61 7.61 -7.26 -12.42
CA PRO A 61 7.82 -7.49 -13.84
C PRO A 61 6.53 -8.06 -14.45
N GLY A 62 5.73 -7.17 -15.06
CA GLY A 62 4.73 -7.56 -16.07
C GLY A 62 3.28 -7.25 -15.75
N ILE A 63 2.91 -5.98 -15.80
CA ILE A 63 1.70 -5.56 -16.52
C ILE A 63 2.10 -4.39 -17.43
N SER A 64 3.02 -4.66 -18.36
CA SER A 64 3.06 -3.90 -19.61
C SER A 64 2.20 -4.70 -20.58
N GLU A 65 1.00 -4.21 -20.86
CA GLU A 65 0.28 -4.58 -22.09
C GLU A 65 1.02 -4.04 -23.32
#